data_AF-A0A843RUI2-F1
#
_entry.id   AF-A0A843RUI2-F1
#
_cell.length_a   1.000
_cell.length_b   1.000
_cell.length_c   1.000
_cell.angle_alpha   90.00
_cell.angle_beta   90.00
_cell.angle_gamma   90.00
#
_symmetry.space_group_name_H-M   'P 1'
#
loop_
_entity.id
_entity.type
_entity.pdbx_description
1 polymer ?
#
loop_
_entity_poly.entity_id
_entity_poly.type
_entity_poly.pdbx_seq_one_letter_code
_entity_poly.pdbx_strand_id
1 'polypeptide(L)'
;MKKLWIAIILAAFTLGDEVAFVGFPGDAFVELGLSIKTGSPFPFMIVSEQSGNGAISYVPNLKAFWEGGYEVTSARFLPGGGERLVEAVQQLLIALYPHKPVAPVQ
;
A
#
# COMPACT_ATOMS: atom_id res chain seq x y z
N MET A 1 -7.33 -23.95 13.49
CA MET A 1 -6.98 -23.30 12.21
C MET A 1 -5.53 -22.85 12.28
N LYS A 2 -4.65 -23.31 11.39
CA LYS A 2 -3.26 -22.84 11.36
C LYS A 2 -3.27 -21.38 10.90
N LYS A 3 -2.68 -20.46 11.68
CA LYS A 3 -2.45 -19.07 11.27
C LYS A 3 -1.49 -19.11 10.08
N LEU A 4 -2.02 -19.02 8.86
CA LEU A 4 -1.21 -18.88 7.66
C LEU A 4 -0.88 -17.40 7.51
N TRP A 5 0.38 -17.05 7.74
CA TRP A 5 0.87 -15.71 7.48
C TRP A 5 1.12 -15.60 5.98
N ILE A 6 0.38 -14.71 5.31
CA ILE A 6 0.68 -14.33 3.93
C ILE A 6 1.68 -13.19 4.00
N ALA A 7 2.86 -13.39 3.43
CA ALA A 7 3.82 -12.32 3.20
C ALA A 7 3.45 -11.61 1.89
N ILE A 8 3.36 -10.28 1.94
CA ILE A 8 3.11 -9.44 0.78
C ILE A 8 4.32 -8.53 0.60
N ILE A 9 4.76 -8.38 -0.64
CA ILE A 9 5.89 -7.52 -0.98
C ILE A 9 5.35 -6.18 -1.49
N LEU A 10 5.74 -5.11 -0.82
CA LEU A 10 5.48 -3.74 -1.26
C LEU A 10 6.65 -3.23 -2.09
N ALA A 11 6.34 -2.58 -3.21
CA ALA A 11 7.34 -1.95 -4.07
C ALA A 11 6.87 -0.55 -4.44
N ALA A 12 7.81 0.38 -4.43
CA ALA A 12 7.62 1.76 -4.86
C ALA A 12 8.84 2.21 -5.66
N PHE A 13 8.62 3.15 -6.56
CA PHE A 13 9.69 3.84 -7.27
C PHE A 13 9.38 5.33 -7.34
N THR A 14 10.41 6.15 -7.48
CA THR A 14 10.29 7.60 -7.47
C THR A 14 10.93 8.18 -8.72
N LEU A 15 10.43 9.34 -9.16
CA LEU A 15 11.05 10.17 -10.17
C LEU A 15 11.50 11.45 -9.47
N GLY A 16 12.79 11.50 -9.14
CA GLY A 16 13.35 12.56 -8.30
C GLY A 16 12.73 12.57 -6.90
N ASP A 17 12.56 13.78 -6.38
CA ASP A 17 11.93 14.10 -5.09
C ASP A 17 10.47 14.56 -5.23
N GLU A 18 9.92 14.62 -6.45
CA GLU A 18 8.57 15.12 -6.72
C GLU A 18 7.51 14.02 -6.88
N VAL A 19 7.83 12.93 -7.57
CA VAL A 19 6.84 11.91 -7.94
C VAL A 19 7.18 10.57 -7.30
N ALA A 20 6.20 9.93 -6.69
CA ALA A 20 6.30 8.57 -6.21
C ALA A 20 5.15 7.70 -6.72
N PHE A 21 5.47 6.46 -7.04
CA PHE A 21 4.53 5.41 -7.41
C PHE A 21 4.65 4.27 -6.41
N VAL A 22 3.52 3.72 -5.95
CA VAL A 22 3.49 2.46 -5.21
C VAL A 22 2.66 1.44 -5.98
N GLY A 23 3.18 0.23 -6.11
CA GLY A 23 2.41 -0.94 -6.53
C GLY A 23 1.63 -1.46 -5.33
N PHE A 24 0.32 -1.19 -5.30
CA PHE A 24 -0.54 -1.63 -4.20
C PHE A 24 -1.07 -3.05 -4.48
N PRO A 25 -0.99 -3.97 -3.50
CA PRO A 25 -1.31 -5.38 -3.70
C PRO A 25 -2.82 -5.60 -3.56
N GLY A 26 -3.63 -5.17 -4.53
CA GLY A 26 -5.08 -5.39 -4.53
C GLY A 26 -5.90 -4.13 -4.77
N ASP A 27 -7.22 -4.26 -4.56
CA ASP A 27 -8.23 -3.24 -4.82
C ASP A 27 -8.52 -2.49 -3.52
N ALA A 28 -7.96 -1.29 -3.37
CA ALA A 28 -8.05 -0.54 -2.12
C ALA A 28 -9.41 0.17 -2.00
N PHE A 29 -9.90 0.28 -0.77
CA PHE A 29 -10.91 1.29 -0.48
C PHE A 29 -10.30 2.69 -0.63
N VAL A 30 -11.12 3.63 -1.12
CA VAL A 30 -10.65 4.98 -1.47
C VAL A 30 -9.97 5.69 -0.30
N GLU A 31 -10.44 5.47 0.93
CA GLU A 31 -9.87 6.08 2.13
C GLU A 31 -8.42 5.62 2.39
N LEU A 32 -8.10 4.35 2.07
CA LEU A 32 -6.74 3.84 2.21
C LEU A 32 -5.79 4.53 1.21
N GLY A 33 -6.21 4.64 -0.06
CA GLY A 33 -5.46 5.35 -1.09
C GLY A 33 -5.27 6.84 -0.76
N LEU A 34 -6.30 7.51 -0.25
CA LEU A 34 -6.21 8.90 0.21
C LEU A 34 -5.29 9.06 1.43
N SER A 35 -5.31 8.11 2.36
CA SER A 35 -4.42 8.12 3.52
C SER A 35 -2.95 7.99 3.09
N ILE A 36 -2.64 7.10 2.13
CA ILE A 36 -1.30 7.00 1.54
C ILE A 36 -0.87 8.33 0.93
N LYS A 37 -1.73 8.96 0.11
CA LYS A 37 -1.43 10.24 -0.53
C LYS A 37 -1.19 11.36 0.48
N THR A 38 -1.99 11.42 1.53
CA THR A 38 -1.89 12.46 2.58
C THR A 38 -0.63 12.28 3.43
N GLY A 39 -0.22 11.02 3.68
CA GLY A 39 1.00 10.71 4.44
C GLY A 39 2.28 10.68 3.62
N SER A 40 2.21 10.89 2.30
CA SER A 40 3.37 10.87 1.42
C SER A 40 4.18 12.17 1.55
N PRO A 41 5.52 12.10 1.65
CA PRO A 41 6.37 13.28 1.55
C PRO A 41 6.53 13.79 0.10
N PHE A 42 6.18 12.97 -0.90
CA PHE A 42 6.21 13.36 -2.31
C PHE A 42 4.94 14.14 -2.68
N PRO A 43 5.06 15.29 -3.37
CA PRO A 43 3.91 16.10 -3.78
C PRO A 43 2.99 15.38 -4.77
N PHE A 44 3.54 14.51 -5.62
CA PHE A 44 2.77 13.69 -6.55
C PHE A 44 2.85 12.21 -6.18
N MET A 45 1.84 11.72 -5.46
CA MET A 45 1.75 10.33 -5.04
C MET A 45 0.71 9.54 -5.84
N ILE A 46 1.17 8.49 -6.53
CA ILE A 46 0.34 7.62 -7.36
C ILE A 46 0.25 6.23 -6.72
N VAL A 47 -0.97 5.85 -6.34
CA VAL A 47 -1.29 4.51 -5.84
C VAL A 47 -1.77 3.68 -7.03
N SER A 48 -0.93 2.77 -7.51
CA SER A 48 -1.26 1.88 -8.62
C SER A 48 -1.81 0.58 -8.06
N GLU A 49 -3.14 0.50 -8.00
CA GLU A 49 -3.84 -0.69 -7.52
C GLU A 49 -3.59 -1.90 -8.42
N GLN A 50 -3.71 -3.10 -7.84
CA GLN A 50 -3.41 -4.39 -8.48
C GLN A 50 -2.02 -4.53 -9.13
N SER A 51 -1.13 -3.55 -8.93
CA SER A 51 0.20 -3.50 -9.54
C SER A 51 1.30 -3.95 -8.55
N GLY A 52 0.92 -4.20 -7.30
CA GLY A 52 1.80 -4.76 -6.27
C GLY A 52 2.02 -6.27 -6.43
N ASN A 53 3.07 -6.77 -5.80
CA ASN A 53 3.36 -8.20 -5.87
C ASN A 53 2.47 -8.99 -4.90
N GLY A 54 1.64 -9.85 -5.48
CA GLY A 54 0.58 -10.58 -4.77
C GLY A 54 -0.76 -9.88 -4.93
N ALA A 55 -1.70 -10.54 -5.61
CA ALA A 55 -3.07 -10.06 -5.76
C ALA A 55 -3.94 -10.62 -4.61
N ILE A 56 -4.16 -9.82 -3.57
CA ILE A 56 -5.00 -10.23 -2.42
C ILE A 56 -6.48 -9.87 -2.55
N SER A 57 -6.91 -9.48 -3.76
CA SER A 57 -8.28 -9.01 -4.06
C SER A 57 -8.61 -7.71 -3.33
N TYR A 58 -9.81 -7.59 -2.77
CA TYR A 58 -10.26 -6.39 -2.08
C TYR A 58 -9.48 -6.14 -0.79
N VAL A 59 -9.16 -4.87 -0.58
CA VAL A 59 -8.48 -4.36 0.61
C VAL A 59 -9.40 -3.36 1.32
N PRO A 60 -10.37 -3.85 2.11
CA PRO A 60 -11.24 -3.01 2.92
C PRO A 60 -10.49 -2.37 4.09
N ASN A 61 -10.98 -1.22 4.54
CA ASN A 61 -10.59 -0.61 5.81
C ASN A 61 -11.28 -1.31 7.00
N LEU A 62 -10.78 -1.09 8.21
CA LEU A 62 -11.28 -1.69 9.45
C LEU A 62 -12.76 -1.38 9.69
N LYS A 63 -13.22 -0.16 9.34
CA LYS A 63 -14.63 0.23 9.47
C LYS A 63 -15.54 -0.69 8.65
N ALA A 64 -15.17 -0.96 7.40
CA ALA A 64 -15.96 -1.77 6.47
C ALA A 64 -16.15 -3.21 6.99
N PHE A 65 -15.19 -3.78 7.72
CA PHE A 65 -15.35 -5.11 8.31
C PHE A 65 -16.57 -5.23 9.25
N TRP A 66 -16.98 -4.13 9.90
CA TRP A 66 -18.18 -4.09 10.75
C TRP A 66 -19.47 -3.89 9.94
N GLU A 67 -19.36 -3.36 8.73
CA GLU A 67 -20.48 -3.06 7.83
C GLU A 67 -20.78 -4.23 6.89
N GLY A 68 -19.80 -5.09 6.62
CA GLY A 68 -19.92 -6.24 5.73
C GLY A 68 -19.84 -5.85 4.26
N GLY A 69 -20.46 -6.66 3.39
CA GLY A 69 -20.42 -6.47 1.94
C GLY A 69 -19.53 -7.47 1.20
N TYR A 70 -19.54 -7.40 -0.13
CA TYR A 70 -18.81 -8.33 -0.98
C TYR A 70 -17.29 -8.21 -0.81
N GLU A 71 -16.81 -6.98 -0.70
CA GLU A 71 -15.40 -6.63 -0.56
C GLU A 71 -14.82 -7.16 0.75
N VAL A 72 -15.62 -7.10 1.82
CA VAL A 72 -15.25 -7.62 3.14
C VAL A 72 -15.29 -9.14 3.18
N THR A 73 -16.35 -9.74 2.64
CA THR A 73 -16.51 -11.20 2.62
C THR A 73 -15.48 -11.90 1.72
N SER A 74 -14.97 -11.21 0.70
CA SER A 74 -13.91 -11.69 -0.19
C SER A 74 -12.49 -11.35 0.28
N ALA A 75 -12.33 -10.56 1.35
CA ALA A 75 -11.03 -10.18 1.88
C ALA A 75 -10.24 -11.40 2.36
N ARG A 76 -8.95 -11.44 2.02
CA ARG A 76 -8.05 -12.58 2.30
C ARG A 76 -7.22 -12.40 3.56
N PHE A 77 -7.53 -11.38 4.35
CA PHE A 77 -6.78 -10.99 5.55
C PHE A 77 -7.75 -10.50 6.65
N LEU A 78 -7.23 -10.40 7.87
CA LEU A 78 -8.02 -10.04 9.05
C LEU A 78 -8.33 -8.52 9.10
N PRO A 79 -9.38 -8.11 9.82
CA PRO A 79 -9.66 -6.69 10.05
C PRO A 79 -8.42 -5.91 10.50
N GLY A 80 -8.22 -4.72 9.94
CA GLY A 80 -7.03 -3.89 10.19
C GLY A 80 -5.86 -4.13 9.23
N GLY A 81 -5.95 -5.10 8.32
CA GLY A 81 -4.86 -5.37 7.37
C GLY A 81 -4.65 -4.25 6.34
N GLY A 82 -5.72 -3.56 5.93
CA GLY A 82 -5.63 -2.42 5.02
C GLY A 82 -4.83 -1.27 5.62
N GLU A 83 -5.10 -0.93 6.88
CA GLU A 83 -4.36 0.10 7.64
C GLU A 83 -2.88 -0.26 7.80
N ARG A 84 -2.58 -1.53 8.08
CA ARG A 84 -1.20 -2.01 8.18
C ARG A 84 -0.45 -1.88 6.85
N LEU A 85 -1.14 -2.08 5.72
CA LEU A 85 -0.56 -1.84 4.39
C LEU A 85 -0.29 -0.35 4.17
N VAL A 86 -1.22 0.53 4.55
CA VAL A 86 -1.04 1.99 4.48
C VAL A 86 0.16 2.44 5.29
N GLU A 87 0.29 2.00 6.54
CA GLU A 87 1.43 2.33 7.40
C GLU A 87 2.76 1.88 6.78
N ALA A 88 2.81 0.66 6.27
CA ALA A 88 4.01 0.12 5.63
C ALA A 88 4.38 0.86 4.33
N VAL A 89 3.39 1.26 3.53
CA VAL A 89 3.60 2.09 2.34
C VAL A 89 4.14 3.47 2.73
N GLN A 90 3.56 4.13 3.72
CA GLN A 90 4.03 5.44 4.18
C GLN A 90 5.48 5.37 4.70
N GLN A 91 5.83 4.33 5.46
CA GLN A 91 7.20 4.09 5.91
C GLN A 91 8.16 3.88 4.72
N LEU A 92 7.75 3.15 3.70
CA LEU A 92 8.54 2.96 2.48
C LEU A 92 8.77 4.30 1.74
N LEU A 93 7.74 5.13 1.60
CA LEU A 93 7.85 6.44 0.97
C LEU A 93 8.78 7.37 1.76
N ILE A 94 8.67 7.39 3.09
CA ILE A 94 9.58 8.16 3.96
C ILE A 94 11.03 7.69 3.79
N ALA A 95 11.26 6.38 3.69
CA ALA A 95 12.60 5.83 3.51
C ALA A 95 13.20 6.19 2.13
N LEU A 96 12.37 6.35 1.10
CA LEU A 96 12.79 6.75 -0.25
C LEU A 96 13.01 8.27 -0.38
N TYR A 97 12.36 9.08 0.45
CA TYR A 97 12.49 10.54 0.43
C TYR A 97 13.73 11.02 1.22
N PRO A 98 14.57 11.94 0.73
CA PRO A 98 14.49 12.79 -0.48
C PRO A 98 15.33 12.26 -1.67
N HIS A 99 15.40 10.95 -1.88
CA HIS A 99 16.32 10.27 -2.81
C HIS A 99 17.80 10.64 -2.58
N LYS A 100 18.52 9.81 -1.81
CA LYS A 100 19.99 9.82 -1.88
C LYS A 100 20.40 9.07 -3.15
N PRO A 101 21.06 9.71 -4.14
CA PRO A 101 21.54 8.99 -5.31
C PRO A 101 22.46 7.85 -4.86
N VAL A 102 22.12 6.62 -5.25
CA VAL A 102 23.06 5.51 -5.20
C VAL A 102 24.11 5.83 -6.26
N ALA A 103 25.36 6.01 -5.86
CA ALA A 103 26.45 6.25 -6.82
C ALA A 103 26.40 5.17 -7.93
N PRO A 104 26.60 5.54 -9.21
CA PRO A 104 26.63 4.55 -10.28
C PRO A 104 27.61 3.45 -9.91
N VAL A 105 27.18 2.20 -10.05
CA VAL A 105 28.11 1.06 -10.01
C VAL A 105 29.05 1.25 -11.21
N GLN A 106 30.34 1.46 -10.92
CA GLN A 106 31.40 1.52 -11.93
C GLN A 106 31.55 0.17 -12.62
#